data_AF-A0A967N027-F1
#
_entry.id   AF-A0A967N027-F1
#
_cell.length_a   1.000
_cell.length_b   1.000
_cell.length_c   1.000
_cell.angle_alpha   90.00
_cell.angle_beta   90.00
_cell.angle_gamma   90.00
#
_symmetry.space_group_name_H-M   'P 1'
#
loop_
_entity.id
_entity.type
_entity.pdbx_description
1 polymer ?
#
loop_
_entity_poly.entity_id
_entity_poly.type
_entity_poly.pdbx_seq_one_letter_code
_entity_poly.pdbx_strand_id
1 'polypeptide(L)'
;EVGVKGDFLGLEHTLHHYREDWYAGLFNRQNYDNWSSAGGLSLRERARNKIETILKEHRPEPLPEDVTRKLQQVIDRAEAEL
;
A
#
# COMPACT_ATOMS: atom_id res chain seq x y z
N GLU A 1 5.44 -26.97 21.93
CA GLU A 1 4.40 -27.58 21.08
C GLU A 1 3.03 -27.44 21.75
N VAL A 2 1.98 -27.22 20.96
CA VAL A 2 0.64 -26.81 21.43
C VAL A 2 -0.30 -28.00 21.71
N GLY A 3 0.04 -29.20 21.21
CA GLY A 3 -0.78 -30.40 21.38
C GLY A 3 -2.11 -30.35 20.61
N VAL A 4 -2.89 -31.43 20.72
CA VAL A 4 -4.20 -31.55 20.06
C VAL A 4 -5.23 -30.71 20.82
N LYS A 5 -5.91 -29.78 20.12
CA LYS A 5 -6.88 -28.78 20.63
C LYS A 5 -6.30 -27.52 21.31
N GLY A 6 -4.98 -27.30 21.32
CA GLY A 6 -4.46 -26.00 21.76
C GLY A 6 -4.54 -24.93 20.65
N ASP A 7 -4.44 -23.66 21.03
CA ASP A 7 -4.37 -22.54 20.10
C ASP A 7 -2.95 -21.96 20.02
N PHE A 8 -2.64 -21.33 18.89
CA PHE A 8 -1.34 -20.72 18.64
C PHE A 8 -1.35 -19.20 18.89
N LEU A 9 -2.48 -18.60 19.25
CA LEU A 9 -2.62 -17.14 19.31
C LEU A 9 -1.83 -16.53 20.47
N GLY A 10 -1.75 -17.24 21.60
CA GLY A 10 -1.06 -16.79 22.81
C GLY A 10 0.44 -17.13 22.89
N LEU A 11 1.04 -17.72 21.86
CA LEU A 11 2.44 -18.17 21.92
C LEU A 11 3.43 -17.03 21.67
N GLU A 12 4.55 -17.05 22.37
CA GLU A 12 5.71 -16.16 22.13
C GLU A 12 6.12 -16.12 20.66
N HIS A 13 6.18 -17.27 19.99
CA HIS A 13 6.49 -17.35 18.56
C HIS A 13 5.49 -16.53 17.72
N THR A 14 4.19 -16.70 17.96
CA THR A 14 3.16 -15.95 17.23
C THR A 14 3.25 -14.46 17.54
N LEU A 15 3.48 -14.07 18.80
CA LEU A 15 3.66 -12.67 19.19
C LEU A 15 4.89 -12.01 18.53
N HIS A 16 5.97 -12.76 18.32
CA HIS A 16 7.17 -12.26 17.64
C HIS A 16 6.93 -12.07 16.14
N HIS A 17 6.27 -13.04 15.49
CA HIS A 17 6.24 -13.12 14.03
C HIS A 17 4.95 -12.61 13.36
N TYR A 18 3.84 -12.39 14.09
CA TYR A 18 2.54 -12.09 13.46
C TYR A 18 2.49 -10.80 12.60
N ARG A 19 3.47 -9.91 12.70
CA ARG A 19 3.54 -8.68 11.88
C ARG A 19 4.55 -8.75 10.74
N GLU A 20 5.29 -9.84 10.62
CA GLU A 20 6.28 -10.02 9.55
C GLU A 20 5.60 -10.30 8.20
N ASP A 21 4.40 -10.87 8.23
CA ASP A 21 3.61 -11.11 7.03
C ASP A 21 3.15 -9.82 6.35
N TRP A 22 3.03 -9.88 5.03
CA TRP A 22 2.48 -8.77 4.27
C TRP A 22 0.97 -8.63 4.51
N TYR A 23 0.57 -7.47 5.03
CA TYR A 23 -0.83 -7.12 5.17
C TYR A 23 -1.27 -6.18 4.05
N ALA A 24 -2.16 -6.69 3.20
CA ALA A 24 -2.84 -5.86 2.22
C ALA A 24 -3.56 -4.67 2.90
N GLY A 25 -3.15 -3.45 2.54
CA GLY A 25 -3.69 -2.21 3.11
C GLY A 25 -5.08 -1.81 2.57
N LEU A 26 -5.57 -2.50 1.54
CA LEU A 26 -6.84 -2.16 0.88
C LEU A 26 -8.03 -3.00 1.35
N PHE A 27 -7.84 -4.19 1.93
CA PHE A 27 -8.97 -5.03 2.37
C PHE A 27 -9.44 -4.64 3.78
N ASN A 28 -10.73 -4.85 4.07
CA ASN A 28 -11.31 -4.63 5.40
C ASN A 28 -11.40 -6.01 6.06
N ARG A 29 -10.91 -6.13 7.30
CA ARG A 29 -10.93 -7.37 8.09
C ARG A 29 -11.83 -7.26 9.34
N GLN A 30 -12.58 -6.18 9.45
CA GLN A 30 -13.57 -5.98 10.52
C GLN A 30 -14.75 -6.93 10.31
N ASN A 31 -15.44 -7.24 11.41
CA ASN A 31 -16.76 -7.85 11.33
C ASN A 31 -17.77 -6.89 10.70
N TYR A 32 -18.95 -7.40 10.37
CA TYR A 32 -19.99 -6.63 9.68
C TYR A 32 -20.44 -5.38 10.45
N ASP A 33 -20.70 -5.51 11.75
CA ASP A 33 -21.21 -4.40 12.58
C ASP A 33 -20.20 -3.24 12.67
N ASN A 34 -18.91 -3.56 12.84
CA ASN A 34 -17.85 -2.57 12.86
C ASN A 34 -17.63 -1.92 11.48
N TRP A 35 -17.69 -2.70 10.39
CA TRP A 35 -17.61 -2.16 9.04
C TRP A 35 -18.78 -1.22 8.73
N SER A 36 -20.00 -1.62 9.10
CA SER A 36 -21.23 -0.86 8.87
C SER A 36 -21.22 0.46 9.65
N SER A 37 -20.86 0.41 10.95
CA SER A 37 -20.76 1.62 11.79
C SER A 37 -19.62 2.56 11.37
N ALA A 38 -18.56 2.04 10.75
CA ALA A 38 -17.47 2.83 10.17
C ALA A 38 -17.78 3.43 8.78
N GLY A 39 -19.05 3.40 8.35
CA GLY A 39 -19.52 4.00 7.10
C GLY A 39 -19.66 3.03 5.94
N GLY A 40 -19.40 1.74 6.13
CA GLY A 40 -19.79 0.70 5.17
C GLY A 40 -19.16 0.83 3.78
N LEU A 41 -17.96 1.39 3.67
CA LEU A 41 -17.34 1.63 2.35
C LEU A 41 -17.06 0.33 1.61
N SER A 42 -17.43 0.32 0.33
CA SER A 42 -17.05 -0.74 -0.61
C SER A 42 -15.54 -0.74 -0.87
N LEU A 43 -15.04 -1.85 -1.40
CA LEU A 43 -13.64 -1.97 -1.81
C LEU A 43 -13.26 -0.91 -2.87
N ARG A 44 -14.18 -0.60 -3.79
CA ARG A 44 -13.97 0.39 -4.85
C ARG A 44 -13.82 1.80 -4.31
N GLU A 45 -14.65 2.18 -3.34
CA GLU A 45 -14.58 3.49 -2.69
C GLU A 45 -13.26 3.64 -1.91
N ARG A 46 -12.87 2.61 -1.16
CA ARG A 46 -11.59 2.61 -0.45
C ARG A 46 -10.40 2.72 -1.39
N ALA A 47 -10.46 2.05 -2.55
CA ALA A 47 -9.42 2.13 -3.58
C ALA A 47 -9.33 3.56 -4.15
N ARG A 48 -10.47 4.17 -4.47
CA ARG A 48 -10.52 5.56 -4.94
C ARG A 48 -9.91 6.52 -3.93
N ASN A 49 -10.31 6.43 -2.66
CA ASN A 49 -9.78 7.28 -1.60
C ASN A 49 -8.26 7.12 -1.47
N LYS A 50 -7.75 5.88 -1.56
CA LYS A 50 -6.31 5.63 -1.50
C LYS A 50 -5.56 6.26 -2.68
N ILE A 51 -6.13 6.20 -3.89
CA ILE A 51 -5.56 6.85 -5.08
C ILE A 51 -5.48 8.37 -4.86
N GLU A 52 -6.57 8.99 -4.42
CA GLU A 52 -6.62 10.43 -4.16
C GLU A 52 -5.58 10.86 -3.11
N THR A 53 -5.43 10.09 -2.02
CA THR A 53 -4.38 10.32 -1.02
C THR A 53 -2.98 10.24 -1.63
N ILE A 54 -2.69 9.19 -2.41
CA ILE A 54 -1.37 9.02 -3.04
C ILE A 54 -1.07 10.19 -3.98
N LEU A 55 -2.00 10.56 -4.85
CA LEU A 55 -1.81 11.66 -5.80
C LEU A 55 -1.58 13.00 -5.09
N LYS A 56 -2.25 13.22 -3.96
CA LYS A 56 -2.11 14.46 -3.18
C LYS A 56 -0.79 14.51 -2.42
N GLU A 57 -0.43 13.43 -1.73
CA GLU A 57 0.58 13.44 -0.68
C GLU A 57 1.93 12.85 -1.11
N HIS A 58 1.94 11.91 -2.06
CA HIS A 58 3.19 11.26 -2.46
C HIS A 58 4.10 12.27 -3.17
N ARG A 59 5.34 12.34 -2.70
CA ARG A 59 6.44 13.07 -3.34
C ARG A 59 7.54 12.06 -3.61
N PRO A 60 7.73 11.62 -4.87
CA PRO A 60 8.81 10.70 -5.19
C PRO A 60 10.15 11.39 -4.94
N GLU A 61 11.16 10.59 -4.65
CA GLU A 61 12.53 11.09 -4.56
C GLU A 61 12.94 11.69 -5.92
N PRO A 62 13.43 12.94 -5.95
CA PRO A 62 13.81 13.57 -7.20
C PRO A 62 14.96 12.82 -7.87
N LEU A 63 14.93 12.77 -9.19
CA LEU A 63 16.04 12.21 -9.95
C LEU A 63 17.28 13.12 -9.83
N PRO A 64 18.50 12.55 -9.86
CA PRO A 64 19.72 13.34 -9.99
C PRO A 64 19.66 14.30 -11.18
N GLU A 65 20.24 15.49 -11.01
CA GLU A 65 20.18 16.56 -12.03
C GLU A 65 20.77 16.13 -13.38
N ASP A 66 21.84 15.34 -13.36
CA ASP A 66 22.49 14.86 -14.60
C ASP A 66 21.60 13.89 -15.38
N VAL A 67 20.84 13.04 -14.68
CA VAL A 67 19.85 12.14 -15.27
C VAL A 67 18.70 12.95 -15.86
N THR A 68 18.16 13.90 -15.09
CA THR A 68 17.06 14.78 -15.55
C THR A 68 17.45 15.54 -16.82
N ARG A 69 18.67 16.10 -16.85
CA ARG A 69 19.19 16.79 -18.04
C ARG A 69 19.32 15.89 -19.26
N LYS A 70 19.81 14.66 -19.09
CA LYS A 70 19.90 13.69 -20.19
C LYS A 70 18.52 13.30 -20.72
N LEU A 71 17.55 13.11 -19.84
CA LEU A 71 16.16 12.83 -20.24
C LEU A 71 15.59 13.98 -21.07
N GLN A 72 15.81 15.23 -20.64
CA GLN A 72 15.36 16.40 -21.40
C GLN A 72 15.99 16.44 -22.81
N GLN A 73 17.29 16.19 -22.92
CA GLN A 73 17.96 16.14 -24.23
C GLN A 73 17.37 15.08 -25.18
N VAL A 74 16.95 13.93 -24.65
CA VAL A 74 16.30 12.88 -25.44
C VAL A 74 14.92 13.34 -25.92
N ILE A 75 14.15 14.00 -25.05
CA ILE A 75 12.82 14.54 -25.38
C ILE A 75 12.95 15.60 -26.48
N ASP A 76 13.83 16.59 -26.28
CA ASP A 76 14.02 17.70 -27.23
C ASP A 76 14.43 17.19 -28.63
N ARG A 77 15.28 16.16 -28.66
CA ARG A 77 15.67 15.52 -29.92
C ARG A 77 14.49 14.86 -30.61
N ALA A 78 13.66 14.12 -29.87
CA ALA A 78 12.51 13.43 -30.42
C ALA A 78 11.45 14.41 -30.96
N GLU A 79 11.24 15.54 -30.26
CA GLU A 79 10.34 16.60 -30.71
C GLU A 79 10.84 17.30 -31.98
N ALA A 80 12.15 17.44 -32.16
CA ALA A 80 12.73 18.03 -33.38
C ALA A 80 12.70 17.10 -34.61
N GLU A 81 12.52 15.78 -34.41
CA GLU A 81 12.39 14.78 -35.48
C GLU A 81 10.93 14.58 -35.94
N LEU A 82 9.95 15.20 -35.25
CA LEU A 82 8.51 15.20 -35.58
C LEU A 82 8.12 16.37 -36.51
#